data_AF-A0A558DG78-F1
#
_entry.id   AF-A0A558DG78-F1
#
_cell.length_a   1.000
_cell.length_b   1.000
_cell.length_c   1.000
_cell.angle_alpha   90.00
_cell.angle_beta   90.00
_cell.angle_gamma   90.00
#
_symmetry.space_group_name_H-M   'P 1'
#
loop_
_entity.id
_entity.type
_entity.pdbx_description
1 polymer ?
#
loop_
_entity_poly.entity_id
_entity_poly.type
_entity_poly.pdbx_seq_one_letter_code
_entity_poly.pdbx_strand_id
1 'polypeptide(L)'
;MEHIETLSESFASMLPAMGITLVACIAWFAFCRWFYRAEEADWQARVSSTPRDAALSLDDRMTLLSAQSTIARRGSPADRLFFAGLMVASVLAGVVLVGHTLFF
;
A
#
# COMPACT_ATOMS: atom_id res chain seq x y z
N MET A 1 32.89 13.54 20.24
CA MET A 1 32.92 12.24 19.52
C MET A 1 31.98 11.22 20.15
N GLU A 2 31.76 11.24 21.48
CA GLU A 2 30.85 10.32 22.20
C GLU A 2 29.37 10.32 21.74
N HIS A 3 28.85 11.45 21.24
CA HIS A 3 27.46 11.51 20.73
C HIS A 3 27.22 10.74 19.42
N ILE A 4 28.28 10.41 18.66
CA ILE A 4 28.15 9.70 17.38
C ILE A 4 28.11 8.18 17.60
N GLU A 5 28.84 7.68 18.61
CA GLU A 5 28.82 6.25 18.99
C GLU A 5 27.48 5.84 19.60
N THR A 6 26.90 6.69 20.45
CA THR A 6 25.58 6.40 21.07
C THR A 6 24.42 6.37 20.07
N LEU A 7 24.47 7.21 19.03
CA LEU A 7 23.49 7.18 17.94
C LEU A 7 23.66 5.96 17.03
N SER A 8 24.89 5.54 16.75
CA SER A 8 25.13 4.37 15.90
C SER A 8 24.70 3.06 16.58
N GLU A 9 24.90 2.94 17.89
CA GLU A 9 24.41 1.79 18.68
C GLU A 9 22.87 1.76 18.77
N SER A 10 22.24 2.93 18.90
CA SER A 10 20.77 3.06 18.87
C SER A 10 20.20 2.71 17.49
N PHE A 11 20.83 3.13 16.40
CA PHE A 11 20.43 2.74 15.04
C PHE A 11 20.66 1.25 14.78
N ALA A 12 21.79 0.69 15.24
CA ALA A 12 22.13 -0.72 15.12
C ALA A 12 21.13 -1.63 15.84
N SER A 13 20.62 -1.20 17.00
CA SER A 13 19.59 -1.93 17.74
C SER A 13 18.19 -1.77 17.15
N MET A 14 17.90 -0.66 16.47
CA MET A 14 16.61 -0.45 15.78
C MET A 14 16.53 -1.11 14.39
N LEU A 15 17.65 -1.31 13.71
CA LEU A 15 17.77 -2.00 12.42
C LEU A 15 17.00 -3.34 12.34
N PRO A 16 17.14 -4.28 13.30
CA PRO A 16 16.37 -5.52 13.26
C PRO A 16 14.86 -5.30 13.41
N ALA A 17 14.42 -4.36 14.25
CA ALA A 17 13.00 -4.03 14.40
C ALA A 17 12.42 -3.39 13.12
N MET A 18 13.19 -2.51 12.46
CA MET A 18 12.83 -1.95 11.16
C MET A 18 12.77 -3.03 10.08
N GLY A 19 13.70 -3.99 10.11
CA GLY A 19 13.70 -5.12 9.18
C GLY A 19 12.47 -6.01 9.35
N ILE A 20 12.11 -6.37 10.58
CA ILE A 20 10.95 -7.21 10.88
C ILE A 20 9.65 -6.52 10.45
N THR A 21 9.50 -5.22 10.74
CA THR A 21 8.32 -4.45 10.34
C THR A 21 8.21 -4.33 8.82
N LEU A 22 9.32 -4.12 8.11
CA LEU A 22 9.34 -4.13 6.65
C LEU A 22 8.89 -5.48 6.08
N VAL A 23 9.43 -6.60 6.60
CA VAL A 23 9.05 -7.95 6.17
C VAL A 23 7.57 -8.23 6.45
N ALA A 24 7.05 -7.82 7.61
CA ALA A 24 5.64 -7.96 7.96
C ALA A 24 4.75 -7.15 7.00
N CYS A 25 5.13 -5.91 6.66
CA CYS A 25 4.44 -5.10 5.68
C CYS A 25 4.44 -5.75 4.28
N ILE A 26 5.58 -6.28 3.83
CA ILE A 26 5.68 -6.97 2.53
C ILE A 26 4.80 -8.23 2.52
N ALA A 27 4.82 -9.02 3.59
CA ALA A 27 4.00 -10.22 3.73
C ALA A 27 2.50 -9.87 3.73
N TRP A 28 2.10 -8.82 4.45
CA TRP A 28 0.73 -8.32 4.48
C TRP A 28 0.29 -7.84 3.09
N PHE A 29 1.13 -7.07 2.40
CA PHE A 29 0.88 -6.64 1.03
C PHE A 29 0.70 -7.83 0.08
N ALA A 30 1.57 -8.83 0.16
CA ALA A 30 1.48 -10.05 -0.64
C ALA A 30 0.19 -10.83 -0.35
N PHE A 31 -0.24 -10.88 0.91
CA PHE A 31 -1.50 -11.50 1.32
C PHE A 31 -2.71 -10.75 0.78
N CYS A 32 -2.77 -9.41 0.94
CA CYS A 32 -3.82 -8.58 0.37
C CYS A 32 -3.91 -8.77 -1.15
N ARG A 33 -2.75 -8.76 -1.83
CA ARG A 33 -2.67 -8.98 -3.27
C ARG A 33 -3.16 -10.38 -3.64
N TRP A 34 -2.84 -11.41 -2.86
CA TRP A 34 -3.34 -12.78 -3.09
C TRP A 34 -4.86 -12.86 -2.94
N PHE A 35 -5.40 -12.37 -1.82
CA PHE A 35 -6.83 -12.44 -1.53
C PHE A 35 -7.68 -11.74 -2.60
N TYR A 36 -7.17 -10.61 -3.11
CA TYR A 36 -7.83 -9.81 -4.14
C TYR A 36 -7.31 -10.09 -5.56
N ARG A 37 -6.61 -11.21 -5.82
CA ARG A 37 -6.07 -11.52 -7.16
C ARG A 37 -7.13 -11.49 -8.26
N ALA A 38 -8.35 -11.95 -7.96
CA ALA A 38 -9.43 -11.97 -8.93
C ALA A 38 -9.90 -10.54 -9.28
N GLU A 39 -10.15 -9.70 -8.28
CA GLU A 39 -10.54 -8.30 -8.48
C GLU A 39 -9.40 -7.44 -9.04
N GLU A 40 -8.15 -7.77 -8.70
CA GLU A 40 -6.95 -7.16 -9.27
C GLU A 40 -6.80 -7.52 -10.76
N ALA A 41 -7.07 -8.78 -11.14
CA ALA A 41 -7.06 -9.21 -12.52
C ALA A 41 -8.17 -8.52 -13.33
N ASP A 42 -9.37 -8.37 -12.76
CA ASP A 42 -10.47 -7.63 -13.37
C ASP A 42 -10.16 -6.12 -13.48
N TRP A 43 -9.53 -5.53 -12.46
CA TRP A 43 -9.08 -4.14 -12.50
C TRP A 43 -8.00 -3.95 -13.56
N GLN A 44 -7.01 -4.84 -13.62
CA GLN A 44 -5.96 -4.83 -14.64
C GLN A 44 -6.56 -4.98 -16.04
N ALA A 45 -7.53 -5.88 -16.24
CA ALA A 45 -8.24 -6.04 -17.51
C ALA A 45 -8.96 -4.75 -17.95
N ARG A 46 -9.58 -4.02 -17.02
CA ARG A 46 -10.28 -2.74 -17.30
C ARG A 46 -9.31 -1.57 -17.56
N VAL A 47 -8.16 -1.55 -16.90
CA VAL A 47 -7.13 -0.51 -17.09
C VAL A 47 -6.30 -0.76 -18.34
N SER A 48 -6.01 -2.03 -18.65
CA SER A 48 -5.18 -2.43 -19.80
C SER A 48 -5.96 -2.69 -21.07
N SER A 49 -7.30 -2.65 -21.05
CA SER A 49 -8.11 -2.72 -22.26
C SER A 49 -7.86 -1.48 -23.11
N THR A 50 -6.84 -1.53 -23.95
CA THR A 50 -6.59 -0.53 -24.99
C THR A 50 -7.83 -0.50 -25.87
N PRO A 51 -8.43 0.68 -26.15
CA PRO A 51 -9.54 0.77 -27.07
C PRO A 51 -9.08 0.30 -28.45
N ARG A 52 -9.34 -0.97 -28.75
CA ARG A 52 -8.89 -1.66 -29.98
C ARG A 52 -9.70 -1.23 -31.20
N ASP A 53 -10.81 -0.53 -31.00
CA ASP A 53 -11.64 -0.06 -32.09
C ASP A 53 -10.97 1.13 -32.78
N ALA A 54 -10.45 0.86 -33.98
CA ALA A 54 -10.04 1.85 -34.97
C ALA A 54 -11.22 2.67 -35.51
N ALA A 55 -12.46 2.33 -35.11
CA ALA A 55 -13.71 2.96 -35.55
C ALA A 55 -14.27 4.00 -34.56
N LEU A 56 -13.72 4.12 -33.34
CA LEU A 56 -14.16 5.11 -32.35
C LEU A 56 -13.65 6.50 -32.72
N SER A 57 -14.51 7.51 -32.60
CA SER A 57 -14.13 8.90 -32.80
C SER A 57 -13.02 9.32 -31.82
N LEU A 58 -12.25 10.34 -32.19
CA LEU A 58 -11.14 10.83 -31.37
C LEU A 58 -11.63 11.32 -29.98
N ASP A 59 -12.87 11.84 -29.94
CA ASP A 59 -13.54 12.29 -28.72
C ASP A 59 -13.92 11.11 -27.80
N ASP A 60 -14.46 10.02 -28.37
CA ASP A 60 -14.79 8.80 -27.63
C ASP A 60 -13.55 8.09 -27.08
N ARG A 61 -12.42 8.17 -27.80
CA ARG A 61 -11.14 7.65 -27.31
C ARG A 61 -10.61 8.47 -26.13
N MET A 62 -10.72 9.79 -26.19
CA MET A 62 -10.27 10.68 -25.11
C MET A 62 -11.10 10.51 -23.85
N THR A 63 -12.43 10.35 -23.98
CA THR A 63 -13.31 10.08 -22.84
C THR A 63 -13.00 8.71 -22.20
N LEU A 64 -12.79 7.66 -22.99
CA LEU A 64 -12.35 6.34 -22.49
C LEU A 64 -11.00 6.40 -21.77
N LEU A 65 -10.00 7.06 -22.35
CA LEU A 65 -8.68 7.24 -21.72
C LEU A 65 -8.78 8.06 -20.43
N SER A 66 -9.63 9.10 -20.41
CA SER A 66 -9.86 9.89 -19.20
C SER A 66 -10.52 9.06 -18.09
N ALA A 67 -11.48 8.20 -18.43
CA ALA A 67 -12.13 7.28 -17.51
C ALA A 67 -11.12 6.25 -16.97
N GLN A 68 -10.27 5.69 -17.84
CA GLN A 68 -9.19 4.77 -17.45
C GLN A 68 -8.15 5.43 -16.54
N SER A 69 -7.74 6.66 -16.86
CA SER A 69 -6.80 7.40 -16.01
C SER A 69 -7.39 7.71 -14.63
N THR A 70 -8.71 7.93 -14.56
CA THR A 70 -9.44 8.13 -13.29
C THR A 70 -9.51 6.83 -12.48
N ILE A 71 -9.72 5.69 -13.15
CA ILE A 71 -9.71 4.35 -12.51
C ILE A 71 -8.29 4.01 -12.02
N ALA A 72 -7.26 4.29 -12.82
CA ALA A 72 -5.87 4.08 -12.44
C ALA A 72 -5.46 4.98 -11.25
N ARG A 73 -5.91 6.25 -11.22
CA ARG A 73 -5.66 7.18 -10.11
C ARG A 73 -6.31 6.76 -8.79
N ARG A 74 -7.38 5.96 -8.81
CA ARG A 74 -8.02 5.44 -7.58
C ARG A 74 -7.19 4.37 -6.86
N GLY A 75 -6.10 3.90 -7.48
CA GLY A 75 -5.22 2.86 -6.95
C GLY A 75 -5.81 1.47 -7.11
N SER A 76 -4.94 0.45 -7.05
CA SER A 76 -5.38 -0.94 -7.04
C SER A 76 -6.25 -1.22 -5.79
N PRO A 77 -7.26 -2.09 -5.90
CA PRO A 77 -8.01 -2.55 -4.73
C PRO A 77 -7.11 -3.14 -3.64
N ALA A 78 -6.01 -3.82 -4.01
CA ALA A 78 -5.04 -4.37 -3.07
C ALA A 78 -4.28 -3.27 -2.30
N ASP A 79 -3.90 -2.18 -2.97
CA ASP A 79 -3.26 -1.02 -2.31
C ASP A 79 -4.22 -0.38 -1.28
N ARG A 80 -5.49 -0.21 -1.65
CA ARG A 80 -6.50 0.38 -0.75
C ARG A 80 -6.66 -0.43 0.53
N LEU A 81 -6.70 -1.75 0.43
CA LEU A 81 -6.78 -2.64 1.59
C LEU A 81 -5.49 -2.69 2.39
N PHE A 82 -4.33 -2.63 1.73
CA PHE A 82 -3.05 -2.51 2.42
C PHE A 82 -3.01 -1.26 3.30
N PHE A 83 -3.38 -0.10 2.78
CA PHE A 83 -3.44 1.15 3.55
C PHE A 83 -4.52 1.14 4.63
N ALA A 84 -5.69 0.55 4.37
CA ALA A 84 -6.73 0.38 5.38
C ALA A 84 -6.24 -0.51 6.54
N GLY A 85 -5.59 -1.64 6.23
CA GLY A 85 -4.98 -2.53 7.22
C GLY A 85 -3.88 -1.86 8.03
N LEU A 86 -3.02 -1.06 7.38
CA LEU A 86 -1.99 -0.25 8.05
C LEU A 86 -2.59 0.78 9.00
N MET A 87 -3.68 1.44 8.63
CA MET A 87 -4.38 2.38 9.51
C MET A 87 -4.98 1.69 10.73
N VAL A 88 -5.56 0.50 10.56
CA VAL A 88 -6.07 -0.28 11.70
C VAL A 88 -4.92 -0.74 12.60
N ALA A 89 -3.83 -1.23 12.02
CA ALA A 89 -2.65 -1.66 12.76
C ALA A 89 -1.99 -0.50 13.52
N SER A 90 -1.92 0.70 12.94
CA SER A 90 -1.35 1.89 13.60
C SER A 90 -2.23 2.38 14.75
N VAL A 91 -3.56 2.35 14.59
CA VAL A 91 -4.50 2.66 15.69
C VAL A 91 -4.36 1.65 16.82
N LEU A 92 -4.30 0.35 16.51
CA LEU A 92 -4.10 -0.70 17.52
C LEU A 92 -2.77 -0.54 18.25
N ALA A 93 -1.68 -0.28 17.52
CA ALA A 93 -0.37 -0.02 18.11
C ALA A 93 -0.41 1.23 19.02
N GLY A 94 -1.09 2.29 18.60
CA GLY A 94 -1.29 3.50 19.40
C GLY A 94 -2.08 3.23 20.69
N VAL A 95 -3.16 2.44 20.62
CA VAL A 95 -3.95 2.03 21.79
C VAL A 95 -3.11 1.21 22.77
N VAL A 96 -2.32 0.25 22.27
CA VAL A 96 -1.42 -0.56 23.11
C VAL A 96 -0.36 0.33 23.77
N LEU A 97 0.24 1.26 23.02
CA LEU A 97 1.25 2.18 23.55
C LEU A 97 0.67 3.09 24.64
N VAL A 98 -0.51 3.68 24.39
CA VAL A 98 -1.21 4.54 25.34
C VAL A 98 -1.64 3.76 26.58
N GLY A 99 -2.14 2.54 26.40
CA GLY A 99 -2.44 1.62 27.50
C GLY A 99 -1.21 1.29 28.33
N HIS A 100 -0.07 1.03 27.68
CA HIS A 100 1.19 0.77 28.40
C HIS A 100 1.69 1.99 29.19
N THR A 101 1.47 3.21 28.70
CA THR A 101 1.86 4.45 29.42
C THR A 101 0.88 4.89 30.51
N LEU A 102 -0.36 4.40 30.49
CA LEU A 102 -1.37 4.74 31.50
C LEU A 102 -1.43 3.73 32.66
N PHE A 103 -0.96 2.50 32.44
CA PHE A 103 -1.01 1.41 33.42
C PHE A 103 0.36 1.05 34.02
N PHE A 104 1.42 1.81 33.72
CA PHE A 104 2.73 1.74 34.38
C PHE A 104 3.14 3.09 34.96
#